data_AF-A0A7W1Z7Q7-F1
#
_entry.id   AF-A0A7W1Z7Q7-F1
#
_cell.length_a   1.000
_cell.length_b   1.000
_cell.length_c   1.000
_cell.angle_alpha   90.00
_cell.angle_beta   90.00
_cell.angle_gamma   90.00
#
_symmetry.space_group_name_H-M   'P 1'
#
loop_
_entity.id
_entity.type
_entity.pdbx_description
1 polymer ?
#
loop_
_entity_poly.entity_id
_entity_poly.type
_entity_poly.pdbx_seq_one_letter_code
_entity_poly.pdbx_strand_id
1 'polypeptide(L)' 'QYPIQKKTTGFYHLFEFQAPPTFVAELEVVYKRDERLLRFLTVALDKHAVAYSLKSRNKAKAVVA' A
#
# COMPACT_ATOMS: atom_id res chain seq x y z
N GLN A 1 10.76 4.30 15.90
CA GLN A 1 9.33 4.72 15.92
C GLN A 1 9.29 6.20 16.25
N TYR A 2 8.65 7.03 15.43
CA TYR A 2 8.53 8.47 15.68
C TYR A 2 7.08 8.92 15.44
N PRO A 3 6.57 9.89 16.21
CA PRO A 3 5.20 10.35 16.06
C PRO A 3 5.02 11.11 14.74
N ILE A 4 3.89 10.88 14.07
CA ILE A 4 3.46 11.63 12.88
C ILE A 4 2.25 12.44 13.30
N GLN A 5 2.30 13.76 13.17
CA GLN A 5 1.23 14.66 13.63
C GLN A 5 0.79 14.39 15.09
N LYS A 6 1.76 14.13 15.99
CA LYS A 6 1.53 13.80 17.41
C LYS A 6 0.75 12.49 17.67
N LYS A 7 0.50 11.69 16.63
CA LYS A 7 -0.10 10.35 16.75
C LYS A 7 1.00 9.30 16.80
N THR A 8 0.84 8.32 17.69
CA THR A 8 1.78 7.19 17.89
C THR A 8 1.24 5.87 17.33
N THR A 9 -0.06 5.79 17.09
CA THR A 9 -0.77 4.63 16.51
C THR A 9 -1.45 5.03 15.21
N GLY A 10 -1.68 4.03 14.34
CA GLY A 10 -2.36 4.20 13.07
C GLY A 10 -2.75 2.85 12.47
N PHE A 11 -3.65 2.87 11.50
CA PHE A 11 -4.07 1.69 10.77
C PHE A 11 -3.26 1.58 9.48
N TYR A 12 -2.72 0.40 9.24
CA TYR A 12 -1.95 0.11 8.03
C TYR A 12 -2.83 -0.68 7.07
N HIS A 13 -2.99 -0.15 5.86
CA HIS A 13 -3.67 -0.81 4.77
C HIS A 13 -2.68 -1.03 3.63
N LEU A 14 -2.63 -2.27 3.13
CA LEU A 14 -1.84 -2.64 1.97
C LEU A 14 -2.80 -3.00 0.83
N PHE A 15 -2.64 -2.33 -0.30
CA PHE A 15 -3.42 -2.60 -1.50
C PHE A 15 -2.47 -2.89 -2.66
N GLU A 16 -2.79 -3.93 -3.42
CA GLU A 16 -2.12 -4.26 -4.68
C GLU A 16 -3.12 -4.02 -5.80
N PHE A 17 -2.75 -3.22 -6.79
CA PHE A 17 -3.61 -2.89 -7.91
C PHE A 17 -2.82 -2.84 -9.21
N GLN A 18 -3.51 -3.05 -10.33
CA GLN A 18 -2.99 -2.90 -11.67
C GLN A 18 -3.77 -1.79 -12.37
N ALA A 19 -3.09 -0.71 -12.74
CA ALA A 19 -3.71 0.44 -13.38
C ALA A 19 -2.71 1.13 -14.34
N PRO A 20 -3.21 1.96 -15.27
CA PRO A 20 -2.36 2.80 -16.10
C PRO A 20 -1.53 3.80 -15.28
N PRO A 21 -0.36 4.25 -15.74
CA PRO A 21 0.47 5.21 -15.01
C PRO A 21 -0.22 6.55 -14.71
N THR A 22 -1.14 6.99 -15.57
CA THR A 22 -1.90 8.23 -15.39
C THR A 22 -2.78 8.20 -14.14
N PHE A 23 -3.32 7.03 -13.80
CA PHE A 23 -4.15 6.85 -12.61
C PHE A 23 -3.38 7.10 -11.31
N VAL A 24 -2.09 6.78 -11.26
CA VAL A 24 -1.26 6.98 -10.06
C VAL A 24 -1.17 8.46 -9.70
N ALA A 25 -0.99 9.33 -10.71
CA ALA A 25 -0.89 10.77 -10.49
C ALA A 25 -2.19 11.35 -9.89
N GLU A 26 -3.34 10.93 -10.41
CA GLU A 26 -4.64 11.33 -9.86
C GLU A 26 -4.85 10.82 -8.43
N LEU A 27 -4.49 9.55 -8.19
CA LEU A 27 -4.61 8.92 -6.89
C LEU A 27 -3.77 9.63 -5.82
N GLU A 28 -2.54 9.99 -6.13
CA GLU A 28 -1.66 10.72 -5.21
C GLU A 28 -2.19 12.11 -4.88
N VAL A 29 -2.83 12.79 -5.84
CA VAL A 29 -3.49 14.08 -5.58
C VAL A 29 -4.63 13.90 -4.58
N VAL A 30 -5.45 12.86 -4.74
CA VAL A 30 -6.53 12.57 -3.79
C VAL A 30 -5.98 12.22 -2.41
N TYR A 31 -4.95 11.37 -2.32
CA TYR A 31 -4.33 11.00 -1.05
C TYR A 31 -3.70 12.17 -0.30
N LYS A 32 -3.15 13.16 -1.02
CA LYS A 32 -2.62 14.39 -0.39
C LYS A 32 -3.72 15.31 0.11
N ARG A 33 -4.91 15.28 -0.50
CA ARG A 33 -6.06 16.12 -0.12
C ARG A 33 -6.85 15.52 1.04
N ASP A 34 -6.79 14.21 1.24
CA ASP A 34 -7.49 13.54 2.34
C ASP A 34 -6.69 13.64 3.65
N GLU A 35 -7.23 14.38 4.63
CA GLU A 35 -6.62 14.57 5.95
C GLU A 35 -6.60 13.30 6.82
N ARG A 36 -7.37 12.27 6.45
CA ARG A 36 -7.42 10.99 7.18
C ARG A 36 -6.17 10.15 6.92
N LEU A 37 -5.51 10.36 5.79
CA LEU A 37 -4.29 9.65 5.40
C LEU A 37 -3.04 10.38 5.92
N LEU A 38 -2.44 9.84 6.98
CA LEU A 38 -1.21 10.42 7.56
C LEU A 38 0.02 10.20 6.68
N ARG A 39 0.08 9.06 5.98
CA ARG A 39 1.19 8.65 5.12
C ARG A 39 0.72 7.64 4.11
N PHE A 40 1.17 7.81 2.87
CA PHE A 40 1.05 6.82 1.81
C PHE A 40 2.41 6.60 1.16
N LEU A 41 2.58 5.42 0.56
CA LEU A 41 3.76 5.07 -0.23
C LEU A 41 3.28 4.21 -1.40
N THR A 42 3.50 4.69 -2.62
CA THR A 42 3.20 3.95 -3.85
C THR A 42 4.53 3.48 -4.45
N VAL A 43 4.65 2.18 -4.74
CA VAL A 43 5.87 1.58 -5.31
C VAL A 43 5.49 0.74 -6.52
N ALA A 44 6.25 0.88 -7.60
CA ALA A 44 6.12 0.00 -8.76
C ALA A 44 6.76 -1.36 -8.47
N LEU A 45 6.04 -2.45 -8.75
CA LEU A 45 6.52 -3.82 -8.55
C LEU A 45 7.21 -4.34 -9.81
N ASP A 46 8.45 -4.84 -9.65
CA ASP A 46 9.15 -5.60 -10.69
C ASP A 46 8.66 -7.06 -10.73
N LYS A 47 9.00 -7.80 -11.80
CA LYS A 47 8.63 -9.21 -12.03
C LYS A 47 8.95 -10.11 -10.83
N HIS A 48 10.06 -9.87 -10.15
CA HIS A 48 10.46 -10.64 -8.97
C HIS A 48 9.61 -10.31 -7.74
N ALA A 49 9.24 -9.04 -7.58
CA ALA A 49 8.38 -8.59 -6.49
C ALA A 49 6.96 -9.15 -6.64
N VAL A 50 6.43 -9.20 -7.86
CA VAL A 50 5.14 -9.83 -8.16
C VAL A 50 5.14 -11.32 -7.79
N ALA A 51 6.17 -12.06 -8.18
CA ALA A 51 6.29 -13.48 -7.82
C ALA A 51 6.37 -13.70 -6.30
N TYR A 52 7.06 -12.81 -5.58
CA TYR A 52 7.14 -12.85 -4.12
C TYR A 52 5.79 -12.57 -3.46
N SER A 53 5.06 -11.54 -3.90
CA SER A 53 3.72 -11.22 -3.40
C SER A 53 2.75 -12.37 -3.59
N LEU A 54 2.78 -13.02 -4.75
CA LEU A 54 1.96 -14.21 -5.02
C LEU A 54 2.27 -15.36 -4.05
N LYS A 55 3.56 -15.64 -3.81
CA LYS A 55 4.00 -16.67 -2.86
C LYS A 55 3.58 -16.34 -1.42
N SER A 56 3.75 -15.09 -1.00
CA SER A 56 3.37 -14.61 0.34
C SER A 56 1.85 -14.72 0.57
N ARG A 57 1.05 -14.30 -0.42
CA ARG A 57 -0.41 -14.40 -0.36
C ARG A 57 -0.89 -15.84 -0.29
N ASN A 58 -0.28 -16.75 -1.06
CA ASN A 58 -0.63 -18.17 -1.02
C ASN A 58 -0.30 -18.79 0.34
N LYS A 59 0.83 -18.39 0.95
CA LYS A 59 1.16 -18.81 2.32
C LYS A 59 0.14 -18.30 3.34
N ALA A 60 -0.28 -17.04 3.24
CA ALA A 60 -1.30 -16.48 4.12
C ALA A 60 -2.66 -17.19 3.96
N LYS A 61 -3.07 -17.52 2.72
CA LYS A 61 -4.30 -18.28 2.46
C LYS A 61 -4.25 -19.70 3.03
N ALA A 62 -3.11 -20.38 2.94
CA ALA A 62 -2.95 -21.73 3.48
C ALA A 62 -2.97 -21.80 5.01
N VAL A 63 -2.70 -20.70 5.72
CA VAL A 63 -2.75 -20.63 7.19
C VAL A 63 -4.18 -20.34 7.69
N VAL A 64 -5.04 -19.79 6.83
CA VAL A 64 -6.43 -19.41 7.17
C VAL A 64 -7.43 -20.50 6.74
N ALA A 65 -7.00 -21.48 5.93
CA ALA A 65 -7.75 -22.69 5.58
C ALA A 65 -7.40 -23.84 6.54
#